data_AF-A0A8H9IW41-F1
#
_entry.id   AF-A0A8H9IW41-F1
#
_cell.length_a   1.000
_cell.length_b   1.000
_cell.length_c   1.000
_cell.angle_alpha   90.00
_cell.angle_beta   90.00
_cell.angle_gamma   90.00
#
_symmetry.space_group_name_H-M   'P 1'
#
loop_
_entity.id
_entity.type
_entity.pdbx_description
1 polymer ?
#
loop_
_entity_poly.entity_id
_entity_poly.type
_entity_poly.pdbx_seq_one_letter_code
_entity_poly.pdbx_strand_id
1 'polypeptide(L)'
;MRATLIYGAGDVRVETVPDPKLHEPTAPQYAEVPADVRSFLRNITLTGGVAPARAYIEELLPDILDGRIQPGRVFDRTIGLEEVPSGYRAMADREALKVLIRP
;
A
#
# COMPACT_ATOMS: atom_id res chain seq x y z
N MET A 1 -8.53 -8.60 21.50
CA MET A 1 -9.74 -9.08 20.78
C MET A 1 -9.61 -10.52 20.26
N ARG A 2 -10.73 -11.18 19.87
CA ARG A 2 -10.67 -12.42 19.07
C ARG A 2 -10.41 -12.07 17.60
N ALA A 3 -9.41 -12.67 16.97
CA ALA A 3 -9.08 -12.46 15.57
C ALA A 3 -8.91 -13.79 14.83
N THR A 4 -9.19 -13.78 13.53
CA THR A 4 -8.88 -14.90 12.63
C THR A 4 -7.45 -14.73 12.14
N LEU A 5 -6.59 -15.70 12.43
CA LEU A 5 -5.19 -15.73 12.02
C LEU A 5 -5.00 -16.82 10.97
N ILE A 6 -4.25 -16.49 9.91
CA ILE A 6 -3.91 -17.41 8.82
C ILE A 6 -2.42 -17.71 8.95
N TYR A 7 -2.07 -18.95 9.26
CA TYR A 7 -0.68 -19.40 9.39
C TYR A 7 -0.14 -20.04 8.11
N GLY A 8 -1.03 -20.44 7.20
CA GLY A 8 -0.71 -21.05 5.93
C GLY A 8 -1.98 -21.49 5.19
N ALA A 9 -1.81 -22.06 4.00
CA ALA A 9 -2.94 -22.61 3.23
C ALA A 9 -3.67 -23.69 4.06
N GLY A 10 -4.96 -23.48 4.33
CA GLY A 10 -5.79 -24.40 5.13
C GLY A 10 -5.61 -24.31 6.65
N ASP A 11 -4.64 -23.55 7.17
CA ASP A 11 -4.44 -23.34 8.60
C ASP A 11 -4.98 -21.96 9.01
N VAL A 12 -6.26 -21.94 9.39
CA VAL A 12 -6.99 -20.74 9.83
C VAL A 12 -7.53 -20.98 11.23
N ARG A 13 -7.13 -20.12 12.18
CA ARG A 13 -7.48 -20.26 13.61
C ARG A 13 -8.12 -18.99 14.13
N VAL A 14 -8.99 -19.13 15.13
CA VAL A 14 -9.53 -17.98 15.86
C VAL A 14 -8.87 -17.92 17.22
N GLU A 15 -8.07 -16.88 17.45
CA GLU A 15 -7.25 -16.73 18.66
C GLU A 15 -7.52 -15.39 19.35
N THR A 16 -7.21 -15.33 20.64
CA THR A 16 -7.23 -14.07 21.40
C THR A 16 -5.89 -13.38 21.22
N VAL A 17 -5.91 -12.21 20.58
CA VAL A 17 -4.73 -11.38 20.30
C VAL A 17 -4.88 -10.00 20.94
N PRO A 18 -3.79 -9.23 21.17
CA PRO A 18 -3.87 -7.82 21.50
C PRO A 18 -4.69 -7.06 20.46
N ASP A 19 -5.29 -5.93 20.85
CA ASP A 19 -6.00 -5.10 19.87
C ASP A 19 -5.00 -4.53 18.85
N PRO A 20 -5.31 -4.60 17.54
CA PRO A 20 -4.42 -4.19 16.49
C PRO A 20 -4.13 -2.70 16.62
N LYS A 21 -2.86 -2.34 16.53
CA LYS A 21 -2.40 -0.96 16.47
C LYS A 21 -1.97 -0.66 15.05
N LEU A 22 -2.50 0.42 14.48
CA LEU A 22 -2.03 0.91 13.20
C LEU A 22 -0.67 1.60 13.43
N HIS A 23 0.35 1.08 12.79
CA HIS A 23 1.68 1.68 12.75
C HIS A 23 1.86 2.27 11.35
N GLU A 24 2.10 3.58 11.27
CA GLU A 24 2.41 4.32 10.03
C GLU A 24 1.32 4.20 8.93
N PRO A 25 0.15 4.84 9.13
CA PRO A 25 -0.92 4.83 8.14
C PRO A 25 -0.50 5.53 6.85
N THR A 26 -0.73 4.88 5.71
CA THR A 26 -0.41 5.36 4.36
C THR A 26 -1.49 6.29 3.77
N ALA A 27 -2.58 6.51 4.50
CA ALA A 27 -3.64 7.47 4.18
C ALA A 27 -3.87 8.41 5.36
N PRO A 28 -4.48 9.60 5.17
CA PRO A 28 -4.80 10.49 6.27
C PRO A 28 -5.77 9.81 7.25
N GLN A 29 -5.26 9.41 8.42
CA GLN A 29 -6.04 8.75 9.48
C GLN A 29 -6.00 9.51 10.81
N TYR A 30 -5.17 10.54 10.91
CA TYR A 30 -5.09 11.39 12.09
C TYR A 30 -6.18 12.47 12.04
N ALA A 31 -6.82 12.71 13.18
CA ALA A 31 -7.87 13.73 13.32
C ALA A 31 -7.30 15.16 13.30
N GLU A 32 -6.01 15.31 13.61
CA GLU A 32 -5.33 16.59 13.70
C GLU A 32 -4.20 16.67 12.67
N VAL A 33 -4.02 17.86 12.10
CA VAL A 33 -2.91 18.17 11.19
C VAL A 33 -2.23 19.45 11.68
N PRO A 34 -0.88 19.49 11.73
CA PRO A 34 -0.17 20.68 12.16
C PRO A 34 -0.33 21.79 11.12
N ALA A 35 -1.20 22.76 11.41
CA ALA A 35 -1.43 23.96 10.61
C ALA A 35 -1.22 25.20 11.49
N ASP A 36 -0.12 25.91 11.24
CA ASP A 36 0.28 27.11 11.99
C ASP A 36 0.09 28.39 11.16
N VAL A 37 0.38 29.55 11.78
CA VAL A 37 0.34 30.86 11.11
C VAL A 37 1.23 30.90 9.85
N ARG A 38 2.34 30.15 9.82
CA ARG A 38 3.21 30.09 8.64
C ARG A 38 2.48 29.44 7.47
N SER A 39 1.72 28.39 7.73
CA SER A 39 0.92 27.68 6.73
C SER A 39 -0.16 28.60 6.13
N PHE A 40 -0.79 29.43 6.96
CA PHE A 40 -1.75 30.44 6.52
C PHE A 40 -1.11 31.55 5.68
N LEU A 41 -0.03 32.19 6.17
CA LEU A 41 0.64 33.28 5.47
C LEU A 41 1.31 32.84 4.15
N ARG A 42 1.53 31.53 3.98
CA ARG A 42 2.07 30.94 2.75
C ARG A 42 1.00 30.40 1.80
N ASN A 43 -0.28 30.56 2.12
CA ASN A 43 -1.39 30.04 1.31
C ASN A 43 -1.24 28.55 0.97
N ILE A 44 -0.81 27.73 1.94
CA ILE A 44 -0.60 26.30 1.72
C ILE A 44 -1.96 25.59 1.57
N THR A 45 -2.10 24.77 0.52
CA THR A 45 -3.24 23.86 0.35
C THR A 45 -2.86 22.45 0.81
N LEU A 46 -3.67 21.86 1.69
CA LEU A 46 -3.53 20.46 2.10
C LEU A 46 -4.53 19.59 1.31
N THR A 47 -4.04 18.64 0.53
CA THR A 47 -4.85 17.70 -0.24
C THR A 47 -4.55 16.27 0.17
N GLY A 48 -5.60 15.47 0.37
CA GLY A 48 -5.49 14.04 0.64
C GLY A 48 -6.69 13.28 0.09
N GLY A 49 -6.58 11.96 -0.01
CA GLY A 49 -7.65 11.11 -0.49
C GLY A 49 -7.16 9.72 -0.88
N VAL A 50 -8.11 8.79 -1.03
CA VAL A 50 -7.83 7.48 -1.65
C VAL A 50 -7.62 7.69 -3.15
N ALA A 51 -6.68 6.97 -3.76
CA ALA A 51 -6.41 7.08 -5.18
C ALA A 51 -7.67 6.77 -6.02
N PRO A 52 -8.21 7.74 -6.79
CA PRO A 52 -9.43 7.55 -7.56
C PRO A 52 -9.10 6.91 -8.92
N ALA A 53 -8.67 5.65 -8.91
CA ALA A 53 -8.12 4.97 -10.09
C ALA A 53 -9.01 5.07 -11.35
N ARG A 54 -10.34 4.99 -11.21
CA ARG A 54 -11.27 5.08 -12.35
C ARG A 54 -11.28 6.46 -13.03
N ALA A 55 -10.97 7.53 -12.29
CA ALA A 55 -10.94 8.87 -12.85
C ALA A 55 -9.76 9.08 -13.81
N TYR A 56 -8.69 8.29 -13.67
CA TYR A 56 -7.45 8.47 -14.43
C TYR A 56 -7.14 7.32 -15.40
N ILE A 57 -7.82 6.18 -15.29
CA ILE A 57 -7.47 5.00 -16.08
C ILE A 57 -7.68 5.21 -17.58
N GLU A 58 -8.72 5.93 -17.98
CA GLU A 58 -9.02 6.19 -19.41
C GLU A 58 -7.94 7.07 -20.05
N GLU A 59 -7.36 7.99 -19.28
CA GLU A 59 -6.29 8.88 -19.73
C GLU A 59 -4.92 8.18 -19.72
N LEU A 60 -4.59 7.44 -18.67
CA LEU A 60 -3.24 6.89 -18.45
C LEU A 60 -3.00 5.55 -19.14
N LEU A 61 -4.04 4.75 -19.38
CA LEU A 61 -3.88 3.43 -19.99
C LEU A 61 -3.28 3.47 -21.40
N PRO A 62 -3.70 4.38 -22.32
CA PRO A 62 -3.07 4.50 -23.62
C PRO A 62 -1.56 4.75 -23.55
N ASP A 63 -1.09 5.58 -22.63
CA ASP A 63 0.35 5.87 -22.45
C ASP A 63 1.14 4.64 -21.98
N ILE A 64 0.51 3.76 -21.20
CA ILE A 64 1.11 2.47 -20.79
C ILE A 64 1.19 1.52 -21.98
N LEU A 65 0.10 1.41 -22.76
CA LEU A 65 0.02 0.52 -23.92
C LEU A 65 0.98 0.94 -25.04
N ASP A 66 1.14 2.25 -25.24
CA ASP A 66 2.09 2.84 -26.18
C ASP A 66 3.53 2.82 -25.66
N GLY A 67 3.75 2.39 -24.41
CA GLY A 67 5.07 2.29 -23.78
C GLY A 67 5.69 3.64 -23.39
N ARG A 68 4.95 4.74 -23.45
CA ARG A 68 5.39 6.08 -23.00
C ARG A 68 5.61 6.11 -21.49
N ILE A 69 4.76 5.40 -20.74
CA ILE A 69 4.89 5.20 -19.31
C ILE A 69 5.11 3.71 -19.05
N GLN A 70 6.11 3.39 -18.23
CA GLN A 70 6.50 2.01 -17.93
C GLN A 70 6.34 1.72 -16.43
N PRO A 71 5.10 1.58 -15.91
CA PRO A 71 4.88 1.42 -14.48
C PRO A 71 5.47 0.11 -13.95
N GLY A 72 5.66 -0.90 -14.82
CA GLY A 72 6.26 -2.17 -14.45
C GLY A 72 7.70 -2.08 -13.92
N ARG A 73 8.40 -0.96 -14.12
CA ARG A 73 9.77 -0.77 -13.62
C ARG A 73 9.87 -0.68 -12.10
N VAL A 74 8.75 -0.47 -11.40
CA VAL A 74 8.73 -0.48 -9.93
C VAL A 74 8.91 -1.89 -9.36
N PHE A 75 8.63 -2.94 -10.15
CA PHE A 75 8.81 -4.32 -9.70
C PHE A 75 10.28 -4.70 -9.72
N ASP A 76 10.84 -4.94 -8.55
CA ASP A 76 12.25 -5.31 -8.33
C ASP A 76 12.42 -6.78 -7.93
N ARG A 77 11.32 -7.48 -7.65
CA ARG A 77 11.32 -8.90 -7.28
C ARG A 77 10.14 -9.63 -7.90
N THR A 78 10.36 -10.85 -8.38
CA THR A 78 9.31 -11.73 -8.91
C THR A 78 9.31 -13.04 -8.13
N ILE A 79 8.14 -13.51 -7.71
CA ILE A 79 7.97 -14.72 -6.90
C ILE A 79 6.80 -15.59 -7.40
N GLY A 80 6.77 -16.86 -7.02
CA GLY A 80 5.60 -17.73 -7.21
C GLY A 80 4.53 -17.55 -6.13
N LEU A 81 3.38 -18.21 -6.30
CA LEU A 81 2.24 -18.12 -5.36
C LEU A 81 2.60 -18.62 -3.95
N GLU A 82 3.39 -19.70 -3.85
CA GLU A 82 3.79 -20.29 -2.56
C GLU A 82 4.74 -19.39 -1.74
N GLU A 83 5.35 -18.42 -2.40
CA GLU A 83 6.31 -17.49 -1.79
C GLU A 83 5.64 -16.17 -1.35
N VAL A 84 4.32 -16.01 -1.54
CA VAL A 84 3.61 -14.77 -1.16
C VAL A 84 3.91 -14.34 0.29
N PRO A 85 3.92 -15.23 1.30
CA PRO A 85 4.26 -14.84 2.66
C PRO A 85 5.67 -14.26 2.83
N SER A 86 6.66 -14.74 2.07
CA SER A 86 8.02 -14.17 2.10
C SER A 86 8.09 -12.86 1.32
N GLY A 87 7.33 -12.71 0.23
CA GLY A 87 7.18 -11.45 -0.51
C GLY A 87 6.63 -10.31 0.35
N TYR A 88 5.60 -10.58 1.17
CA TYR A 88 5.08 -9.60 2.13
C TYR A 88 6.14 -9.19 3.17
N ARG A 89 6.87 -10.15 3.75
CA ARG A 89 7.95 -9.87 4.71
C ARG A 89 9.04 -9.01 4.10
N ALA A 90 9.51 -9.35 2.90
CA ALA A 90 10.54 -8.58 2.20
C ALA A 90 10.13 -7.11 1.95
N MET A 91 8.86 -6.84 1.63
CA MET A 91 8.39 -5.45 1.49
C MET A 91 8.29 -4.73 2.84
N ALA A 92 7.84 -5.42 3.90
CA ALA A 92 7.75 -4.86 5.25
C ALA A 92 9.15 -4.52 5.82
N ASP A 93 10.12 -5.40 5.60
CA ASP A 93 11.51 -5.25 6.02
C ASP A 93 12.31 -4.32 5.08
N ARG A 94 11.67 -3.76 4.04
CA ARG A 94 12.24 -2.87 3.02
C ARG A 94 13.42 -3.49 2.24
N GLU A 95 13.43 -4.81 2.09
CA GLU A 95 14.36 -5.56 1.23
C GLU A 95 13.88 -5.69 -0.23
N ALA A 96 12.59 -5.45 -0.46
CA ALA A 96 11.97 -5.38 -1.79
C ALA A 96 11.10 -4.13 -1.89
N LEU A 97 11.15 -3.43 -3.01
CA LEU A 97 10.33 -2.25 -3.29
C LEU A 97 8.90 -2.65 -3.69
N LYS A 98 8.77 -3.52 -4.69
CA LYS A 98 7.49 -4.02 -5.19
C LYS A 98 7.65 -5.43 -5.75
N VAL A 99 6.91 -6.36 -5.18
CA VAL A 99 6.93 -7.77 -5.59
C VAL A 99 5.85 -8.03 -6.65
N LEU A 100 6.24 -8.69 -7.75
CA LEU A 100 5.34 -9.25 -8.76
C LEU A 100 5.13 -10.74 -8.49
N ILE A 101 3.87 -11.16 -8.41
CA ILE A 101 3.52 -12.59 -8.32
C ILE A 101 3.33 -13.13 -9.74
N ARG A 102 4.01 -14.22 -10.07
CA ARG A 102 3.76 -15.01 -11.28
C ARG A 102 3.09 -16.34 -10.87
N PRO A 103 1.79 -16.52 -11.18
CA PRO A 103 1.05 -17.73 -10.88
C PRO A 103 1.62 -18.97 -11.59
#